data_AF-A0A149VRM3-F1
#
_entry.id   AF-A0A149VRM3-F1
#
_cell.length_a   1.000
_cell.length_b   1.000
_cell.length_c   1.000
_cell.angle_alpha   90.00
_cell.angle_beta   90.00
_cell.angle_gamma   90.00
#
_symmetry.space_group_name_H-M   'P 1'
#
loop_
_entity.id
_entity.type
_entity.pdbx_description
1 polymer ?
#
loop_
_entity_poly.entity_id
_entity_poly.type
_entity_poly.pdbx_seq_one_letter_code
_entity_poly.pdbx_strand_id
1 'polypeptide(L)'
;MEFHYAPGATPIDPDEAAGLVPTHITTQSDLNAWEQVNIAQGARWAARQKKRDLLEEGFIRELHRKMFDKTWAWAGRFRHSNKNIGVDWTQVAVRLRNLLDNSKYQIENHVYDTDEMAVRFHHQLVWIHAFPNGNGRHARLMADLLVMRLGRPRLTWGEGEATITTMGVLRDQYLTALRAADHGQFNDLITFARS
;
A
#
# COMPACT_ATOMS: atom_id res chain seq x y z
N MET A 1 22.31 -14.19 -8.54
CA MET A 1 22.01 -12.92 -9.24
C MET A 1 22.44 -11.81 -8.31
N GLU A 2 23.35 -10.94 -8.72
CA GLU A 2 23.82 -9.83 -7.90
C GLU A 2 22.91 -8.62 -8.17
N PHE A 3 22.17 -8.18 -7.15
CA PHE A 3 21.19 -7.10 -7.28
C PHE A 3 21.82 -5.79 -6.78
N HIS A 4 21.85 -4.76 -7.62
CA HIS A 4 22.47 -3.49 -7.27
C HIS A 4 21.43 -2.55 -6.65
N TYR A 5 21.62 -2.23 -5.36
CA TYR A 5 20.82 -1.27 -4.63
C TYR A 5 21.33 0.15 -4.82
N ALA A 6 20.42 1.12 -4.93
CA ALA A 6 20.77 2.53 -4.89
C ALA A 6 21.26 2.91 -3.47
N PRO A 7 22.14 3.92 -3.33
CA PRO A 7 22.52 4.45 -2.02
C PRO A 7 21.28 4.81 -1.17
N GLY A 8 21.17 4.24 0.03
CA GLY A 8 20.05 4.46 0.95
C GLY A 8 18.80 3.60 0.71
N ALA A 9 18.80 2.71 -0.30
CA ALA A 9 17.71 1.75 -0.46
C ALA A 9 17.74 0.68 0.62
N THR A 10 16.59 0.37 1.23
CA THR A 10 16.45 -0.82 2.09
C THR A 10 16.63 -2.06 1.22
N PRO A 11 17.65 -2.91 1.48
CA PRO A 11 17.84 -4.12 0.70
C PRO A 11 16.59 -5.00 0.77
N ILE A 12 16.25 -5.62 -0.35
CA ILE A 12 15.18 -6.62 -0.38
C ILE A 12 15.68 -7.82 0.43
N ASP A 13 14.84 -8.28 1.34
CA ASP A 13 15.13 -9.45 2.16
C ASP A 13 15.53 -10.64 1.25
N PRO A 14 16.62 -11.36 1.52
CA PRO A 14 17.10 -12.44 0.64
C PRO A 14 16.05 -13.51 0.33
N ASP A 15 15.18 -13.84 1.29
CA ASP A 15 14.11 -14.82 1.10
C ASP A 15 13.01 -14.26 0.18
N GLU A 16 12.82 -12.94 0.17
CA GLU A 16 11.93 -12.25 -0.76
C GLU A 16 12.54 -12.12 -2.15
N ALA A 17 13.84 -11.85 -2.23
CA ALA A 17 14.60 -11.75 -3.47
C ALA A 17 14.58 -13.07 -4.26
N ALA A 18 14.57 -14.21 -3.57
CA ALA A 18 14.39 -15.53 -4.19
C ALA A 18 13.04 -15.67 -4.92
N GLY A 19 12.04 -14.85 -4.56
CA GLY A 19 10.73 -14.81 -5.20
C GLY A 19 10.66 -13.92 -6.45
N LEU A 20 11.75 -13.27 -6.87
CA LEU A 20 11.76 -12.40 -8.05
C LEU A 20 11.52 -13.23 -9.33
N VAL A 21 10.43 -12.91 -10.03
CA VAL A 21 10.01 -13.60 -11.26
C VAL A 21 10.84 -13.18 -12.49
N PRO A 22 11.04 -11.87 -12.78
CA PRO A 22 11.79 -11.45 -13.96
C PRO A 22 13.30 -11.59 -13.76
N THR A 23 13.91 -12.60 -14.38
CA THR A 23 15.34 -12.90 -14.27
C THR A 23 16.26 -11.89 -14.97
N HIS A 24 15.73 -10.97 -15.77
CA HIS A 24 16.48 -9.96 -16.51
C HIS A 24 16.61 -8.63 -15.75
N ILE A 25 15.93 -8.47 -14.61
CA ILE A 25 15.97 -7.22 -13.82
C ILE A 25 17.10 -7.28 -12.81
N THR A 26 18.15 -6.50 -13.04
CA THR A 26 19.37 -6.49 -12.20
C THR A 26 19.54 -5.23 -11.37
N THR A 27 18.72 -4.19 -11.59
CA THR A 27 18.81 -2.92 -10.87
C THR A 27 17.51 -2.58 -10.15
N GLN A 28 17.62 -1.85 -9.04
CA GLN A 28 16.44 -1.35 -8.31
C GLN A 28 15.57 -0.41 -9.16
N SER A 29 16.18 0.37 -10.06
CA SER A 29 15.45 1.28 -10.95
C SER A 29 14.56 0.50 -11.93
N ASP A 30 15.11 -0.54 -12.55
CA ASP A 30 14.37 -1.39 -13.48
C ASP A 30 13.26 -2.16 -12.76
N LEU A 31 13.54 -2.64 -11.54
CA LEU A 31 12.53 -3.27 -10.70
C LEU A 31 11.39 -2.30 -10.37
N ASN A 32 11.70 -1.07 -9.98
CA ASN A 32 10.70 -0.05 -9.68
C ASN A 32 9.83 0.26 -10.90
N ALA A 33 10.44 0.42 -12.09
CA ALA A 33 9.73 0.67 -13.33
C ALA A 33 8.81 -0.51 -13.70
N TRP A 34 9.31 -1.74 -13.57
CA TRP A 34 8.54 -2.96 -13.79
C TRP A 34 7.33 -3.08 -12.85
N GLU A 35 7.55 -2.85 -11.55
CA GLU A 35 6.49 -2.83 -10.56
C GLU A 35 5.44 -1.76 -10.86
N GLN A 36 5.85 -0.56 -11.31
CA GLN A 36 4.92 0.52 -11.63
C GLN A 36 3.97 0.13 -12.79
N VAL A 37 4.48 -0.56 -13.81
CA VAL A 37 3.67 -1.09 -14.92
C VAL A 37 2.66 -2.13 -14.43
N ASN A 38 3.04 -2.98 -13.49
CA ASN A 38 2.16 -4.00 -12.91
C ASN A 38 1.12 -3.39 -11.95
N ILE A 39 1.50 -2.38 -11.17
CA ILE A 39 0.59 -1.62 -10.32
C ILE A 39 -0.51 -0.95 -11.15
N ALA A 40 -0.16 -0.34 -12.29
CA ALA A 40 -1.13 0.23 -13.22
C ALA A 40 -2.07 -0.85 -13.82
N GLN A 41 -1.61 -2.09 -13.98
CA GLN A 41 -2.49 -3.22 -14.35
C GLN A 41 -3.44 -3.60 -13.21
N GLY A 42 -2.94 -3.66 -11.97
CA GLY A 42 -3.72 -3.90 -10.76
C GLY A 42 -4.83 -2.86 -10.58
N ALA A 43 -4.52 -1.57 -10.73
CA ALA A 43 -5.48 -0.48 -10.66
C ALA A 43 -6.59 -0.61 -11.73
N ARG A 44 -6.22 -0.92 -12.98
CA ARG A 44 -7.21 -1.18 -14.06
C ARG A 44 -8.09 -2.39 -13.76
N TRP A 45 -7.52 -3.45 -13.20
CA TRP A 45 -8.29 -4.61 -12.78
C TRP A 45 -9.30 -4.23 -11.68
N ALA A 46 -8.87 -3.48 -10.66
CA ALA A 46 -9.70 -3.05 -9.54
C ALA A 46 -10.85 -2.15 -9.98
N ALA A 47 -10.61 -1.22 -10.91
CA ALA A 47 -11.64 -0.34 -11.48
C ALA A 47 -12.79 -1.10 -12.15
N ARG A 48 -12.54 -2.33 -12.62
CA ARG A 48 -13.57 -3.21 -13.21
C ARG A 48 -14.38 -3.99 -12.15
N GLN A 49 -13.91 -4.05 -10.90
CA GLN A 49 -14.54 -4.83 -9.82
C GLN A 49 -15.67 -4.07 -9.11
N LYS A 50 -16.59 -3.45 -9.84
CA LYS A 50 -17.60 -2.53 -9.27
C LYS A 50 -18.51 -3.16 -8.20
N LYS A 51 -18.77 -4.47 -8.29
CA LYS A 51 -19.70 -5.19 -7.40
C LYS A 51 -19.03 -5.90 -6.21
N ARG A 52 -17.71 -6.03 -6.21
CA ARG A 52 -16.99 -6.75 -5.14
C ARG A 52 -16.83 -5.86 -3.94
N ASP A 53 -16.96 -6.37 -2.73
CA ASP A 53 -16.61 -5.61 -1.53
C ASP A 53 -15.09 -5.36 -1.48
N LEU A 54 -14.67 -4.11 -1.26
CA LEU A 54 -13.26 -3.75 -1.09
C LEU A 54 -12.75 -4.16 0.28
N LEU A 55 -13.64 -4.20 1.28
CA LEU A 55 -13.32 -4.48 2.67
C LEU A 55 -13.44 -5.98 2.99
N GLU A 56 -12.97 -6.81 2.05
CA GLU A 56 -12.85 -8.25 2.21
C GLU A 56 -11.41 -8.68 1.98
N GLU A 57 -10.93 -9.63 2.80
CA GLU A 57 -9.58 -10.17 2.69
C GLU A 57 -9.27 -10.69 1.27
N GLY A 58 -10.26 -11.33 0.62
CA GLY A 58 -10.12 -11.82 -0.74
C GLY A 58 -9.82 -10.70 -1.74
N PHE A 59 -10.40 -9.52 -1.58
CA PHE A 59 -10.10 -8.37 -2.42
C PHE A 59 -8.70 -7.82 -2.14
N ILE A 60 -8.34 -7.66 -0.85
CA ILE A 60 -7.01 -7.20 -0.41
C ILE A 60 -5.90 -8.05 -1.02
N ARG A 61 -6.01 -9.37 -0.88
CA ARG A 61 -5.00 -10.32 -1.38
C ARG A 61 -4.96 -10.33 -2.90
N GLU A 62 -6.11 -10.28 -3.55
CA GLU A 62 -6.16 -10.32 -5.00
C GLU A 62 -5.67 -9.03 -5.65
N LEU A 63 -5.97 -7.86 -5.07
CA LEU A 63 -5.42 -6.60 -5.56
C LEU A 63 -3.89 -6.64 -5.48
N HIS A 64 -3.34 -7.01 -4.32
CA HIS A 64 -1.90 -7.18 -4.18
C HIS A 64 -1.33 -8.14 -5.23
N ARG A 65 -1.98 -9.30 -5.43
CA ARG A 65 -1.59 -10.24 -6.48
C ARG A 65 -1.54 -9.57 -7.85
N LYS A 66 -2.59 -8.86 -8.25
CA LYS A 66 -2.66 -8.19 -9.56
C LYS A 66 -1.66 -7.06 -9.74
N MET A 67 -1.19 -6.46 -8.64
CA MET A 67 -0.15 -5.43 -8.67
C MET A 67 1.26 -6.00 -8.83
N PHE A 68 1.47 -7.27 -8.44
CA PHE A 68 2.82 -7.80 -8.22
C PHE A 68 3.06 -9.22 -8.74
N ASP A 69 2.08 -9.91 -9.33
CA ASP A 69 2.20 -11.31 -9.78
C ASP A 69 3.18 -11.53 -10.94
N LYS A 70 3.51 -10.47 -11.67
CA LYS A 70 4.59 -10.45 -12.67
C LYS A 70 5.94 -10.05 -12.10
N THR A 71 6.01 -9.64 -10.84
CA THR A 71 7.25 -9.26 -10.15
C THR A 71 7.66 -10.33 -9.15
N TRP A 72 6.71 -10.81 -8.34
CA TRP A 72 6.96 -11.61 -7.14
C TRP A 72 6.09 -12.86 -7.13
N ALA A 73 6.71 -14.03 -6.94
CA ALA A 73 6.00 -15.31 -6.86
C ALA A 73 5.06 -15.42 -5.65
N TRP A 74 5.35 -14.66 -4.57
CA TRP A 74 4.56 -14.61 -3.35
C TRP A 74 3.40 -13.60 -3.41
N ALA A 75 3.19 -12.90 -4.54
CA ALA A 75 2.19 -11.85 -4.64
C ALA A 75 0.78 -12.33 -4.21
N GLY A 76 0.17 -11.62 -3.26
CA GLY A 76 -1.15 -11.93 -2.69
C GLY A 76 -1.14 -12.96 -1.56
N ARG A 77 0.03 -13.42 -1.13
CA ARG A 77 0.21 -14.29 0.04
C ARG A 77 0.75 -13.45 1.20
N PHE A 78 0.20 -13.67 2.39
CA PHE A 78 0.74 -13.03 3.59
C PHE A 78 2.17 -13.49 3.86
N ARG A 79 2.93 -12.62 4.52
CA ARG A 79 4.27 -12.99 4.99
C ARG A 79 4.19 -14.06 6.07
N HIS A 80 5.22 -14.90 6.12
CA HIS A 80 5.38 -15.98 7.11
C HIS A 80 6.56 -15.74 8.05
N SER A 81 7.08 -14.51 8.08
CA SER A 81 8.18 -14.08 8.93
C SER A 81 7.93 -12.68 9.46
N ASN A 82 8.52 -12.37 10.61
CA ASN A 82 8.50 -11.02 11.16
C ASN A 82 9.37 -10.07 10.34
N LYS A 83 8.95 -8.81 10.29
CA LYS A 83 9.66 -7.71 9.64
C LYS A 83 9.93 -6.63 10.69
N ASN A 84 10.84 -5.71 10.40
CA ASN A 84 11.15 -4.59 11.30
C ASN A 84 9.97 -3.66 11.56
N ILE A 85 8.92 -3.75 10.72
CA ILE A 85 7.69 -3.00 10.85
C ILE A 85 6.47 -3.92 10.74
N GLY A 86 5.43 -3.52 11.45
CA GLY A 86 4.12 -4.16 11.47
C GLY A 86 3.93 -5.21 12.56
N VAL A 87 2.80 -5.91 12.49
CA VAL A 87 2.36 -6.83 13.56
C VAL A 87 3.17 -8.13 13.55
N ASP A 88 3.00 -8.99 14.55
CA ASP A 88 3.52 -10.35 14.45
C ASP A 88 2.90 -11.06 13.23
N TRP A 89 3.71 -11.80 12.44
CA TRP A 89 3.24 -12.42 11.20
C TRP A 89 2.07 -13.40 11.44
N THR A 90 2.03 -14.06 12.60
CA THR A 90 0.93 -14.95 12.99
C THR A 90 -0.38 -14.20 13.23
N GLN A 91 -0.32 -12.89 13.49
CA GLN A 91 -1.45 -12.03 13.79
C GLN A 91 -2.00 -11.29 12.55
N VAL A 92 -1.33 -11.38 11.40
CA VAL A 92 -1.70 -10.63 10.19
C VAL A 92 -3.16 -10.85 9.80
N ALA A 93 -3.61 -12.10 9.73
CA ALA A 93 -4.97 -12.44 9.32
C ALA A 93 -6.02 -11.85 10.29
N VAL A 94 -5.78 -11.97 11.61
CA VAL A 94 -6.70 -11.46 12.65
C VAL A 94 -6.73 -9.94 12.62
N ARG A 95 -5.57 -9.28 12.57
CA ARG A 95 -5.49 -7.82 12.56
C ARG A 95 -6.10 -7.22 11.29
N LEU A 96 -5.93 -7.87 10.15
CA LEU A 96 -6.57 -7.47 8.90
C LEU A 96 -8.08 -7.62 9.00
N ARG A 97 -8.59 -8.77 9.49
CA ARG A 97 -10.03 -8.96 9.70
C ARG A 97 -10.63 -7.84 10.56
N ASN A 98 -10.00 -7.56 11.70
CA ASN A 98 -10.44 -6.49 12.60
C ASN A 98 -10.44 -5.12 11.91
N LEU A 99 -9.41 -4.80 11.13
CA LEU A 99 -9.37 -3.55 10.36
C LEU A 99 -10.55 -3.46 9.38
N LEU A 100 -10.80 -4.52 8.63
CA LEU A 100 -11.87 -4.56 7.63
C LEU A 100 -13.25 -4.38 8.27
N ASP A 101 -13.51 -5.13 9.35
CA ASP A 101 -14.80 -5.08 10.05
C ASP A 101 -15.00 -3.73 10.75
N ASN A 102 -13.96 -3.19 11.39
CA ASN A 102 -14.01 -1.85 11.98
C ASN A 102 -14.24 -0.77 10.91
N SER A 103 -13.61 -0.91 9.73
CA SER A 103 -13.78 0.05 8.64
C SER A 103 -15.21 0.05 8.10
N LYS A 104 -15.83 -1.14 7.97
CA LYS A 104 -17.25 -1.26 7.59
C LYS A 104 -18.13 -0.54 8.60
N TYR A 105 -17.95 -0.83 9.89
CA TYR A 105 -18.70 -0.18 10.96
C TYR A 105 -18.54 1.35 10.95
N GLN A 106 -17.31 1.84 10.82
CA GLN A 106 -17.01 3.28 10.81
C GLN A 106 -17.66 4.01 9.64
N ILE A 107 -17.71 3.38 8.46
CA ILE A 107 -18.39 3.89 7.28
C ILE A 107 -19.90 3.92 7.50
N GLU A 108 -20.50 2.80 7.93
CA GLU A 108 -21.95 2.69 8.15
C GLU A 108 -22.45 3.71 9.18
N ASN A 109 -21.66 3.97 10.22
CA ASN A 109 -22.01 4.87 11.32
C ASN A 109 -21.46 6.30 11.15
N HIS A 110 -20.85 6.62 10.00
CA HIS A 110 -20.31 7.95 9.70
C HIS A 110 -19.40 8.49 10.81
N VAL A 111 -18.53 7.63 11.36
CA VAL A 111 -17.64 7.97 12.49
C VAL A 111 -16.65 9.06 12.10
N TYR A 112 -16.21 9.05 10.84
CA TYR A 112 -15.29 10.02 10.25
C TYR A 112 -15.85 10.52 8.91
N ASP A 113 -15.35 11.67 8.45
CA ASP A 113 -15.57 12.06 7.06
C ASP A 113 -14.89 11.08 6.08
N THR A 114 -15.31 11.10 4.83
CA THR A 114 -14.86 10.15 3.81
C THR A 114 -13.35 10.15 3.57
N ASP A 115 -12.71 11.32 3.63
CA ASP A 115 -11.28 11.44 3.34
C ASP A 115 -10.47 10.95 4.54
N GLU A 116 -10.85 11.35 5.74
CA GLU A 116 -10.28 10.85 6.99
C GLU A 116 -10.45 9.33 7.11
N MET A 117 -11.64 8.79 6.79
CA MET A 117 -11.90 7.36 6.81
C MET A 117 -10.95 6.59 5.88
N ALA A 118 -10.76 7.06 4.65
CA ALA A 118 -9.85 6.44 3.68
C ALA A 118 -8.38 6.52 4.13
N VAL A 119 -7.97 7.64 4.72
CA VAL A 119 -6.60 7.87 5.19
C VAL A 119 -6.28 7.04 6.45
N ARG A 120 -7.23 6.91 7.39
CA ARG A 120 -7.09 6.03 8.55
C ARG A 120 -7.00 4.56 8.13
N PHE A 121 -7.86 4.13 7.20
CA PHE A 121 -7.79 2.79 6.63
C PHE A 121 -6.44 2.52 5.96
N HIS A 122 -5.94 3.47 5.17
CA HIS A 122 -4.60 3.41 4.59
C HIS A 122 -3.51 3.21 5.65
N HIS A 123 -3.47 4.09 6.65
CA HIS A 123 -2.47 4.08 7.72
C HIS A 123 -2.46 2.73 8.45
N GLN A 124 -3.62 2.25 8.88
CA GLN A 124 -3.73 0.97 9.59
C GLN A 124 -3.35 -0.22 8.71
N LEU A 125 -3.69 -0.19 7.41
CA LEU A 125 -3.31 -1.26 6.49
C LEU A 125 -1.79 -1.30 6.24
N VAL A 126 -1.13 -0.14 6.15
CA VAL A 126 0.34 -0.04 6.12
C VAL A 126 0.95 -0.59 7.40
N TRP A 127 0.37 -0.24 8.55
CA TRP A 127 0.82 -0.68 9.87
C TRP A 127 0.69 -2.19 10.06
N ILE A 128 -0.37 -2.85 9.56
CA ILE A 128 -0.47 -4.32 9.61
C ILE A 128 0.66 -4.99 8.82
N HIS A 129 1.08 -4.39 7.70
CA HIS A 129 2.18 -4.87 6.87
C HIS A 129 2.00 -6.35 6.46
N ALA A 130 0.88 -6.66 5.81
CA ALA A 130 0.42 -8.03 5.60
C ALA A 130 1.28 -8.85 4.63
N PHE A 131 1.91 -8.19 3.65
CA PHE A 131 2.69 -8.84 2.60
C PHE A 131 4.18 -8.68 2.84
N PRO A 132 5.04 -9.50 2.22
CA PRO A 132 6.50 -9.33 2.29
C PRO A 132 6.97 -7.93 1.84
N ASN A 133 6.49 -7.46 0.67
CA ASN A 133 6.77 -6.11 0.15
C ASN A 133 5.52 -5.54 -0.57
N GLY A 134 5.56 -4.28 -0.99
CA GLY A 134 4.46 -3.64 -1.73
C GLY A 134 3.38 -3.00 -0.87
N ASN A 135 3.43 -3.15 0.46
CA ASN A 135 2.38 -2.72 1.40
C ASN A 135 1.98 -1.25 1.27
N GLY A 136 2.93 -0.31 1.17
CA GLY A 136 2.62 1.12 1.05
C GLY A 136 1.88 1.47 -0.26
N ARG A 137 2.33 0.91 -1.38
CA ARG A 137 1.72 1.12 -2.72
C ARG A 137 0.34 0.49 -2.79
N HIS A 138 0.22 -0.72 -2.24
CA HIS A 138 -1.06 -1.42 -2.11
C HIS A 138 -2.05 -0.64 -1.25
N ALA A 139 -1.63 -0.17 -0.08
CA ALA A 139 -2.51 0.56 0.84
C ALA A 139 -2.95 1.92 0.28
N ARG A 140 -2.10 2.65 -0.45
CA ARG A 140 -2.51 3.89 -1.14
C ARG A 140 -3.59 3.62 -2.19
N LEU A 141 -3.39 2.62 -3.04
CA LEU A 141 -4.39 2.23 -4.04
C LEU A 141 -5.70 1.74 -3.40
N MET A 142 -5.62 1.03 -2.27
CA MET A 142 -6.81 0.62 -1.52
C MET A 142 -7.61 1.82 -1.00
N ALA A 143 -6.94 2.85 -0.47
CA ALA A 143 -7.60 4.06 -0.03
C ALA A 143 -8.16 4.90 -1.19
N ASP A 144 -7.45 4.98 -2.33
CA ASP A 144 -7.97 5.56 -3.57
C ASP A 144 -9.29 4.91 -3.98
N LEU A 145 -9.33 3.58 -3.99
CA LEU A 145 -10.53 2.83 -4.35
C LEU A 145 -11.65 3.07 -3.34
N LEU A 146 -11.34 3.06 -2.05
CA LEU A 146 -12.32 3.26 -0.99
C LEU A 146 -12.95 4.66 -1.07
N VAL A 147 -12.14 5.72 -1.14
CA VAL A 147 -12.61 7.10 -1.21
C VAL A 147 -13.48 7.33 -2.45
N MET A 148 -13.09 6.73 -3.59
CA MET A 148 -13.86 6.79 -4.83
C MET A 148 -15.21 6.09 -4.72
N ARG A 149 -15.28 4.96 -4.02
CA ARG A 149 -16.54 4.24 -3.79
C ARG A 149 -17.48 4.98 -2.84
N LEU A 150 -16.91 5.78 -1.94
CA LEU A 150 -17.64 6.66 -1.06
C LEU A 150 -17.99 8.01 -1.71
N GLY A 151 -17.83 8.12 -3.04
CA GLY A 151 -18.32 9.26 -3.83
C GLY A 151 -17.39 10.47 -3.90
N ARG A 152 -16.13 10.33 -3.46
CA ARG A 152 -15.12 11.41 -3.49
C ARG A 152 -14.10 11.19 -4.60
N PRO A 153 -13.42 12.24 -5.10
CA PRO A 153 -12.31 12.07 -6.03
C PRO A 153 -11.17 11.24 -5.43
N ARG A 154 -10.39 10.61 -6.31
CA ARG A 154 -9.14 9.90 -5.96
C ARG A 154 -8.20 10.80 -5.13
N LEU A 155 -7.47 10.21 -4.18
CA LEU A 155 -6.41 10.92 -3.44
C LEU A 155 -5.22 11.19 -4.36
N THR A 156 -4.47 12.25 -4.08
CA THR A 156 -3.35 12.73 -4.89
C THR A 156 -2.01 12.33 -4.30
N TRP A 157 -1.91 12.15 -2.98
CA TRP A 157 -0.67 11.74 -2.30
C TRP A 157 0.54 12.63 -2.62
N GLY A 158 0.33 13.93 -2.86
CA GLY A 158 1.38 14.87 -3.23
C GLY A 158 1.84 14.79 -4.69
N GLU A 159 1.16 14.02 -5.56
CA GLU A 159 1.51 13.86 -6.98
C GLU A 159 1.20 15.11 -7.84
N GLY A 160 0.49 16.12 -7.32
CA GLY A 160 0.07 17.29 -8.11
C GLY A 160 1.20 18.09 -8.77
N GLU A 161 2.37 18.18 -8.13
CA GLU A 161 3.51 19.01 -8.56
C GLU A 161 4.87 18.26 -8.50
N ALA A 162 4.86 16.93 -8.67
CA ALA A 162 6.06 16.12 -8.47
C ALA A 162 7.04 16.17 -9.67
N THR A 163 8.26 16.67 -9.43
CA THR A 163 9.47 16.50 -10.25
C THR A 163 10.41 15.48 -9.60
N ILE A 164 11.45 15.02 -10.30
CA ILE A 164 12.43 14.07 -9.73
C ILE A 164 13.08 14.62 -8.44
N THR A 165 13.38 15.92 -8.40
CA THR A 165 13.96 16.60 -7.22
C THR A 165 12.98 16.66 -6.04
N THR A 166 11.68 16.81 -6.30
CA THR A 166 10.67 16.88 -5.24
C THR A 166 10.24 15.51 -4.71
N MET A 167 10.58 14.40 -5.37
CA MET A 167 10.25 13.04 -4.89
C MET A 167 10.85 12.71 -3.52
N GLY A 168 12.08 13.17 -3.23
CA GLY A 168 12.70 12.98 -1.91
C GLY A 168 11.97 13.75 -0.82
N VAL A 169 11.65 15.02 -1.10
CA VAL A 169 10.91 15.90 -0.17
C VAL A 169 9.50 15.38 0.09
N LEU A 170 8.77 14.97 -0.94
CA LEU A 170 7.42 14.40 -0.82
C LEU A 170 7.43 13.11 0.02
N ARG A 171 8.45 12.27 -0.16
CA ARG A 171 8.63 11.07 0.67
C ARG A 171 8.84 11.44 2.13
N ASP A 172 9.69 12.41 2.43
CA ASP A 172 9.97 12.83 3.81
C ASP A 172 8.75 13.47 4.48
N GLN A 173 7.98 14.28 3.73
CA GLN A 173 6.69 14.83 4.18
C GLN A 173 5.69 13.72 4.50
N TYR A 174 5.53 12.75 3.59
CA TYR A 174 4.66 11.60 3.81
C TYR A 174 5.07 10.78 5.04
N LEU A 175 6.36 10.48 5.21
CA LEU A 175 6.86 9.74 6.37
C LEU A 175 6.67 10.53 7.68
N THR A 176 6.83 11.85 7.65
CA THR A 176 6.57 12.71 8.81
C THR A 176 5.09 12.69 9.19
N ALA A 177 4.20 12.81 8.21
CA ALA A 177 2.76 12.72 8.41
C ALA A 177 2.31 11.35 8.93
N LEU A 178 2.92 10.25 8.45
CA LEU A 178 2.68 8.90 8.98
C LEU A 178 3.09 8.80 10.46
N ARG A 179 4.25 9.34 10.85
CA ARG A 179 4.71 9.33 12.25
C ARG A 179 3.78 10.13 13.17
N ALA A 180 3.24 11.26 12.69
CA ALA A 180 2.22 12.00 13.44
C ALA A 180 0.92 11.16 13.59
N ALA A 181 0.52 10.47 12.52
CA ALA A 181 -0.65 9.59 12.54
C ALA A 181 -0.47 8.37 13.48
N ASP A 182 0.76 7.89 13.70
CA ASP A 182 1.06 6.86 14.71
C ASP A 182 0.69 7.32 16.14
N HIS A 183 0.67 8.64 16.39
CA HIS A 183 0.23 9.26 17.65
C HIS A 183 -1.22 9.75 17.61
N GLY A 184 -2.01 9.33 16.61
CA GLY A 184 -3.41 9.71 16.45
C GLY A 184 -3.63 11.07 15.80
N GLN A 185 -2.59 11.75 15.33
CA GLN A 185 -2.67 13.06 14.68
C GLN A 185 -2.74 12.90 13.15
N PHE A 186 -3.95 12.86 12.60
CA PHE A 186 -4.17 12.52 11.18
C PHE A 186 -4.19 13.71 10.21
N ASN A 187 -4.31 14.95 10.71
CA ASN A 187 -4.53 16.13 9.86
C ASN A 187 -3.46 16.32 8.77
N ASP A 188 -2.18 16.13 9.10
CA ASP A 188 -1.08 16.27 8.15
C ASP A 188 -1.15 15.21 7.06
N LEU A 189 -1.51 13.97 7.42
CA LEU A 189 -1.62 12.87 6.47
C LEU A 189 -2.84 13.03 5.55
N ILE A 190 -3.96 13.53 6.08
CA ILE A 190 -5.15 13.87 5.30
C ILE A 190 -4.83 14.99 4.31
N THR A 191 -4.16 16.04 4.78
CA THR A 191 -3.74 17.17 3.94
C THR A 191 -2.80 16.70 2.83
N PHE A 192 -1.78 15.91 3.17
CA PHE A 192 -0.86 15.32 2.19
C PHE A 192 -1.57 14.40 1.18
N ALA A 193 -2.56 13.62 1.61
CA ALA A 193 -3.31 12.75 0.71
C ALA A 193 -4.17 13.54 -0.30
N ARG A 194 -4.42 14.84 -0.04
CA ARG A 194 -5.21 15.75 -0.89
C ARG A 194 -4.38 16.85 -1.57
N SER A 195 -3.08 16.96 -1.29
CA SER A 195 -2.16 17.95 -1.90
C SER A 195 -1.76 17.61 -3.32
#